data_AF-A0A524MY52-F1
#
_entry.id   AF-A0A524MY52-F1
#
_cell.length_a   1.000
_cell.length_b   1.000
_cell.length_c   1.000
_cell.angle_alpha   90.00
_cell.angle_beta   90.00
_cell.angle_gamma   90.00
#
_symmetry.space_group_name_H-M   'P 1'
#
loop_
_entity.id
_entity.type
_entity.pdbx_description
1 polymer ?
#
loop_
_entity_poly.entity_id
_entity_poly.type
_entity_poly.pdbx_seq_one_letter_code
_entity_poly.pdbx_strand_id
1 'polypeptide(L)'
;MRKVITNAGICASLSLALMFSATLCAAGTVDFTTPPSAVIEVKADVDWRDYAELRLDVQLLTPVPESGASCTFFFQTKQELWFQSAKPLHLDGTRQEIRLSLTDTSPDWECRGAKRPFGRDVLRWISTCGLKVFGSAGFSGRLMIGDLQFSAGTEGPTEGPLEIYDVEYDRTVVADRVQAVSFRVAGFSGNAFDSSEMQVHLMFKGNPGSESVPGFFVQDFISTVYPGTRDAMLCELELPHWQANWKPTAPGEYEISADIQAGYRRISERLGSVTVLPSTGESKPIESAQTVEPARIDRFLDRSKIDRLVEYRNGSWSDAVNESGQTRYWHVPLDWTPRWGSYTGAGEFDQAVADEFERMLASEPATESLPILLFDEDVLDDQGTY
;
A
#
# COMPACT_ATOMS: atom_id res chain seq x y z
N MET A 1 -43.22 -12.11 1.49
CA MET A 1 -43.04 -11.60 0.12
C MET A 1 -42.28 -10.28 0.18
N ARG A 2 -40.96 -10.31 0.00
CA ARG A 2 -40.10 -9.11 -0.07
C ARG A 2 -39.93 -8.75 -1.55
N LYS A 3 -40.28 -7.52 -1.91
CA LYS A 3 -40.06 -6.93 -3.24
C LYS A 3 -38.62 -6.40 -3.28
N VAL A 4 -37.80 -7.02 -4.12
CA VAL A 4 -36.52 -6.47 -4.59
C VAL A 4 -36.83 -5.78 -5.91
N ILE A 5 -36.48 -4.50 -6.04
CA ILE A 5 -36.54 -3.77 -7.31
C ILE A 5 -35.09 -3.67 -7.79
N THR A 6 -34.76 -4.44 -8.82
CA THR A 6 -33.58 -4.26 -9.66
C THR A 6 -33.94 -3.29 -10.79
N ASN A 7 -33.08 -2.32 -11.07
CA ASN A 7 -33.17 -1.52 -12.29
C ASN A 7 -31.83 -1.60 -13.02
N ALA A 8 -31.91 -1.98 -14.29
CA ALA A 8 -30.80 -2.15 -15.20
C ALA A 8 -30.78 -1.00 -16.23
N GLY A 9 -29.57 -0.50 -16.51
CA GLY A 9 -29.13 0.03 -17.81
C GLY A 9 -29.63 1.40 -18.25
N ILE A 10 -28.69 2.32 -18.53
CA ILE A 10 -28.47 2.95 -19.85
C ILE A 10 -27.13 3.70 -19.81
N CYS A 11 -26.31 3.45 -20.83
CA CYS A 11 -25.04 4.08 -21.15
C CYS A 11 -25.31 5.34 -21.98
N ALA A 12 -24.86 6.52 -21.53
CA ALA A 12 -24.78 7.73 -22.37
C ALA A 12 -23.67 8.65 -21.83
N SER A 13 -22.61 8.77 -22.61
CA SER A 13 -21.48 9.68 -22.45
C SER A 13 -21.93 11.14 -22.70
N LEU A 14 -22.02 11.91 -21.62
CA LEU A 14 -22.18 13.36 -21.63
C LEU A 14 -21.42 13.92 -20.43
N SER A 15 -20.49 14.85 -20.69
CA SER A 15 -19.66 15.54 -19.68
C SER A 15 -20.50 16.06 -18.52
N LEU A 16 -20.41 15.36 -17.38
CA LEU A 16 -21.21 15.55 -16.19
C LEU A 16 -20.38 16.22 -15.08
N ALA A 17 -19.90 17.45 -15.32
CA ALA A 17 -19.31 18.29 -14.27
C ALA A 17 -20.38 19.10 -13.50
N LEU A 18 -21.63 18.61 -13.48
CA LEU A 18 -22.79 19.27 -12.91
C LEU A 18 -23.30 18.49 -11.69
N MET A 19 -23.04 19.04 -10.49
CA MET A 19 -23.80 18.85 -9.26
C MET A 19 -24.06 17.42 -8.78
N PHE A 20 -23.03 16.62 -8.57
CA PHE A 20 -23.10 15.58 -7.53
C PHE A 20 -22.53 16.15 -6.24
N SER A 21 -23.36 16.85 -5.45
CA SER A 21 -23.18 16.79 -4.00
C SER A 21 -23.47 15.35 -3.62
N ALA A 22 -22.43 14.51 -3.58
CA ALA A 22 -22.51 13.17 -3.06
C ALA A 22 -22.72 13.26 -1.54
N THR A 23 -23.97 13.43 -1.12
CA THR A 23 -24.35 13.44 0.30
C THR A 23 -24.25 12.00 0.81
N LEU A 24 -23.05 11.59 1.24
CA LEU A 24 -22.79 10.25 1.76
C LEU A 24 -23.48 10.00 3.12
N CYS A 25 -23.63 11.06 3.91
CA CYS A 25 -24.39 11.08 5.16
C CYS A 25 -25.48 12.15 5.03
N ALA A 26 -26.74 11.74 4.99
CA ALA A 26 -27.85 12.68 5.08
C ALA A 26 -27.82 13.38 6.44
N ALA A 27 -27.93 14.71 6.45
CA ALA A 27 -28.05 15.46 7.68
C ALA A 27 -29.13 14.85 8.60
N GLY A 28 -28.79 14.68 9.88
CA GLY A 28 -29.65 13.96 10.81
C GLY A 28 -29.23 14.07 12.26
N THR A 29 -30.09 13.58 13.15
CA THR A 29 -29.82 13.47 14.58
C THR A 29 -29.60 12.01 14.94
N VAL A 30 -28.50 11.71 15.64
CA VAL A 30 -28.14 10.36 16.07
C VAL A 30 -27.99 10.35 17.59
N ASP A 31 -28.72 9.44 18.24
CA ASP A 31 -28.53 9.14 19.66
C ASP A 31 -27.33 8.20 19.81
N PHE A 32 -26.50 8.43 20.84
CA PHE A 32 -25.32 7.62 21.10
C PHE A 32 -25.10 7.43 22.61
N THR A 33 -24.36 6.37 22.95
CA THR A 33 -23.94 6.06 24.32
C THR A 33 -22.49 5.57 24.31
N THR A 34 -21.62 6.17 25.12
CA THR A 34 -20.21 5.77 25.23
C THR A 34 -19.98 4.77 26.37
N PRO A 35 -19.08 3.78 26.18
CA PRO A 35 -17.96 3.67 27.10
C PRO A 35 -16.62 3.35 26.39
N PRO A 36 -15.52 4.08 26.68
CA PRO A 36 -15.43 5.54 26.75
C PRO A 36 -15.69 6.22 25.38
N SER A 37 -16.08 5.46 24.35
CA SER A 37 -16.38 5.98 23.02
C SER A 37 -17.60 5.32 22.39
N ALA A 38 -18.23 6.03 21.43
CA ALA A 38 -19.25 5.53 20.53
C ALA A 38 -18.80 5.78 19.09
N VAL A 39 -19.12 4.85 18.19
CA VAL A 39 -18.84 4.97 16.75
C VAL A 39 -20.17 5.12 16.01
N ILE A 40 -20.26 6.15 15.17
CA ILE A 40 -21.38 6.41 14.27
C ILE A 40 -20.81 6.29 12.86
N GLU A 41 -21.20 5.26 12.13
CA GLU A 41 -20.58 4.91 10.85
C GLU A 41 -21.59 4.69 9.73
N VAL A 42 -21.12 4.92 8.50
CA VAL A 42 -21.86 4.70 7.26
C VAL A 42 -20.95 4.00 6.26
N LYS A 43 -21.49 3.00 5.55
CA LYS A 43 -20.80 2.37 4.42
C LYS A 43 -20.73 3.35 3.26
N ALA A 44 -19.53 3.50 2.73
CA ALA A 44 -19.19 4.51 1.77
C ALA A 44 -19.00 3.87 0.38
N ASP A 45 -18.09 2.89 0.27
CA ASP A 45 -17.71 2.23 -0.99
C ASP A 45 -17.47 3.23 -2.14
N VAL A 46 -16.63 4.24 -1.89
CA VAL A 46 -16.39 5.39 -2.78
C VAL A 46 -14.92 5.74 -2.91
N ASP A 47 -14.61 6.51 -3.95
CA ASP A 47 -13.31 7.13 -4.21
C ASP A 47 -13.38 8.63 -3.87
N TRP A 48 -12.52 9.11 -2.98
CA TRP A 48 -12.43 10.53 -2.60
C TRP A 48 -11.24 11.26 -3.21
N ARG A 49 -10.48 10.63 -4.12
CA ARG A 49 -9.24 11.21 -4.65
C ARG A 49 -9.47 12.49 -5.43
N ASP A 50 -10.66 12.74 -5.96
CA ASP A 50 -10.97 13.94 -6.73
C ASP A 50 -11.19 15.20 -5.88
N TYR A 51 -11.20 15.06 -4.55
CA TYR A 51 -11.47 16.13 -3.62
C TYR A 51 -10.20 16.59 -2.91
N ALA A 52 -10.08 17.90 -2.69
CA ALA A 52 -8.97 18.46 -1.93
C ALA A 52 -9.32 18.64 -0.46
N GLU A 53 -10.61 18.64 -0.12
CA GLU A 53 -11.08 18.96 1.22
C GLU A 53 -12.45 18.34 1.50
N LEU A 54 -12.63 17.94 2.75
CA LEU A 54 -13.87 17.44 3.34
C LEU A 54 -14.34 18.40 4.44
N ARG A 55 -15.65 18.66 4.48
CA ARG A 55 -16.31 19.45 5.53
C ARG A 55 -17.51 18.72 6.10
N LEU A 56 -17.68 18.81 7.41
CA LEU A 56 -18.81 18.23 8.13
C LEU A 56 -19.19 19.09 9.33
N ASP A 57 -20.44 19.55 9.36
CA ASP A 57 -20.98 20.24 10.54
C ASP A 57 -21.41 19.22 11.60
N VAL A 58 -21.12 19.52 12.86
CA VAL A 58 -21.57 18.74 14.02
C VAL A 58 -22.07 19.65 15.14
N GLN A 59 -23.05 19.19 15.90
CA GLN A 59 -23.53 19.87 17.11
C GLN A 59 -24.01 18.85 18.15
N LEU A 60 -23.52 18.99 19.38
CA LEU A 60 -24.07 18.22 20.50
C LEU A 60 -25.38 18.88 20.99
N LEU A 61 -26.50 18.17 20.89
CA LEU A 61 -27.82 18.69 21.29
C LEU A 61 -28.14 18.45 22.76
N THR A 62 -27.38 17.59 23.43
CA THR A 62 -27.45 17.39 24.88
C THR A 62 -26.47 18.30 25.60
N PRO A 63 -26.73 18.68 26.87
CA PRO A 63 -25.75 19.41 27.67
C PRO A 63 -24.39 18.71 27.68
N VAL A 64 -23.32 19.49 27.49
CA VAL A 64 -21.94 18.96 27.48
C VAL A 64 -21.65 18.37 28.86
N PRO A 65 -21.16 17.12 28.95
CA PRO A 65 -20.82 16.53 30.23
C PRO A 65 -19.65 17.30 30.87
N GLU A 66 -19.61 17.39 32.21
CA GLU A 66 -18.51 18.07 32.94
C GLU A 66 -17.13 17.48 32.62
N SER A 67 -17.10 16.19 32.29
CA SER A 67 -15.93 15.43 31.84
C SER A 67 -15.41 15.81 30.45
N GLY A 68 -16.15 16.66 29.73
CA GLY A 68 -15.92 17.02 28.34
C GLY A 68 -16.38 15.95 27.35
N ALA A 69 -16.69 16.39 26.14
CA ALA A 69 -16.98 15.51 25.00
C ALA A 69 -16.14 15.95 23.81
N SER A 70 -15.61 14.99 23.05
CA SER A 70 -14.87 15.25 21.82
C SER A 70 -15.34 14.30 20.73
N CYS A 71 -15.11 14.68 19.48
CA CYS A 71 -15.30 13.78 18.35
C CYS A 71 -14.16 13.88 17.35
N THR A 72 -13.97 12.81 16.60
CA THR A 72 -13.06 12.75 15.44
C THR A 72 -13.84 12.22 14.26
N PHE A 73 -13.65 12.82 13.08
CA PHE A 73 -14.06 12.17 11.83
C PHE A 73 -13.08 11.05 11.50
N PHE A 74 -13.58 9.96 10.93
CA PHE A 74 -12.74 8.85 10.50
C PHE A 74 -13.23 8.27 9.17
N PHE A 75 -12.33 7.58 8.49
CA PHE A 75 -12.66 6.65 7.43
C PHE A 75 -11.80 5.38 7.53
N GLN A 76 -12.31 4.31 6.93
CA GLN A 76 -11.61 3.04 6.81
C GLN A 76 -11.51 2.65 5.33
N THR A 77 -10.37 2.10 4.93
CA THR A 77 -10.17 1.61 3.55
C THR A 77 -10.66 0.16 3.41
N LYS A 78 -10.67 -0.37 2.19
CA LYS A 78 -10.93 -1.81 1.94
C LYS A 78 -9.81 -2.71 2.46
N GLN A 79 -8.60 -2.16 2.61
CA GLN A 79 -7.44 -2.77 3.27
C GLN A 79 -7.49 -2.62 4.80
N GLU A 80 -8.65 -2.26 5.35
CA GLU A 80 -8.89 -2.10 6.79
C GLU A 80 -8.07 -1.01 7.49
N LEU A 81 -7.34 -0.15 6.75
CA LEU A 81 -6.61 0.97 7.33
C LEU A 81 -7.58 1.99 7.91
N TRP A 82 -7.40 2.33 9.18
CA TRP A 82 -8.23 3.32 9.88
C TRP A 82 -7.53 4.66 9.93
N PHE A 83 -8.09 5.67 9.27
CA PHE A 83 -7.64 7.05 9.37
C PHE A 83 -8.66 7.88 10.12
N GLN A 84 -8.20 8.75 11.02
CA GLN A 84 -9.06 9.70 11.72
C GLN A 84 -8.43 11.08 11.81
N SER A 85 -9.25 12.09 12.12
CA SER A 85 -8.76 13.47 12.29
C SER A 85 -7.71 13.53 13.41
N ALA A 86 -6.51 14.00 13.09
CA ALA A 86 -5.37 14.08 14.02
C ALA A 86 -5.66 14.98 15.24
N LYS A 87 -6.52 16.00 15.06
CA LYS A 87 -7.00 16.87 16.13
C LYS A 87 -8.48 16.56 16.41
N PRO A 88 -8.81 16.01 17.59
CA PRO A 88 -10.19 15.89 18.01
C PRO A 88 -10.88 17.26 18.11
N LEU A 89 -12.13 17.32 17.68
CA LEU A 89 -12.99 18.48 17.88
C LEU A 89 -13.66 18.39 19.24
N HIS A 90 -13.40 19.37 20.12
CA HIS A 90 -14.07 19.48 21.42
C HIS A 90 -15.49 20.04 21.24
N LEU A 91 -16.48 19.27 21.68
CA LEU A 91 -17.90 19.60 21.54
C LEU A 91 -18.35 20.51 22.68
N ASP A 92 -18.82 21.71 22.34
CA ASP A 92 -19.27 22.74 23.30
C ASP A 92 -20.80 22.98 23.29
N GLY A 93 -21.53 22.21 22.48
CA GLY A 93 -22.97 22.34 22.29
C GLY A 93 -23.39 23.35 21.21
N THR A 94 -22.45 24.12 20.66
CA THR A 94 -22.67 24.95 19.48
C THR A 94 -22.44 24.16 18.20
N ARG A 95 -22.90 24.70 17.06
CA ARG A 95 -22.62 24.12 15.74
C ARG A 95 -21.16 24.42 15.38
N GLN A 96 -20.39 23.38 15.12
CA GLN A 96 -18.97 23.44 14.81
C GLN A 96 -18.70 22.70 13.49
N GLU A 97 -17.69 23.15 12.74
CA GLU A 97 -17.30 22.54 11.46
C GLU A 97 -16.02 21.71 11.67
N ILE A 98 -16.04 20.46 11.20
CA ILE A 98 -14.84 19.66 10.94
C ILE A 98 -14.43 19.94 9.50
N ARG A 99 -13.19 20.39 9.31
CA ARG A 99 -12.61 20.67 7.99
C ARG A 99 -11.26 19.96 7.89
N LEU A 100 -11.12 19.05 6.92
CA LEU A 100 -9.95 18.20 6.76
C LEU A 100 -9.44 18.27 5.33
N SER A 101 -8.14 18.50 5.16
CA SER A 101 -7.48 18.44 3.84
C SER A 101 -7.32 16.98 3.39
N LEU A 102 -7.68 16.72 2.14
CA LEU A 102 -7.51 15.43 1.44
C LEU A 102 -6.29 15.46 0.49
N THR A 103 -5.47 16.50 0.54
CA THR A 103 -4.23 16.60 -0.25
C THR A 103 -3.15 15.67 0.28
N ASP A 104 -2.18 15.32 -0.57
CA ASP A 104 -1.00 14.56 -0.16
C ASP A 104 -0.31 15.21 1.04
N THR A 105 0.21 14.39 1.95
CA THR A 105 0.91 14.81 3.18
C THR A 105 0.10 15.65 4.16
N SER A 106 -1.23 15.66 4.04
CA SER A 106 -2.11 16.38 4.96
C SER A 106 -1.85 15.97 6.43
N PRO A 107 -1.52 16.92 7.32
CA PRO A 107 -1.32 16.64 8.75
C PRO A 107 -2.64 16.48 9.51
N ASP A 108 -3.78 16.63 8.82
CA ASP A 108 -5.11 16.53 9.42
C ASP A 108 -5.50 15.09 9.75
N TRP A 109 -4.73 14.10 9.28
CA TRP A 109 -5.02 12.68 9.44
C TRP A 109 -3.98 11.96 10.27
N GLU A 110 -4.44 11.06 11.13
CA GLU A 110 -3.62 10.06 11.80
C GLU A 110 -4.13 8.67 11.46
N CYS A 111 -3.21 7.75 11.16
CA CYS A 111 -3.54 6.33 11.02
C CYS A 111 -3.58 5.68 12.42
N ARG A 112 -4.64 4.93 12.72
CA ARG A 112 -4.77 4.16 13.96
C ARG A 112 -4.58 2.68 13.67
N GLY A 113 -3.67 2.04 14.39
CA GLY A 113 -3.37 0.62 14.16
C GLY A 113 -2.46 0.36 12.96
N ALA A 114 -1.78 1.39 12.45
CA ALA A 114 -0.63 1.25 11.55
C ALA A 114 0.29 2.47 11.72
N LYS A 115 1.49 2.41 11.13
CA LYS A 115 2.43 3.54 11.12
C LYS A 115 2.41 4.35 9.83
N ARG A 116 1.62 3.90 8.85
CA ARG A 116 1.48 4.52 7.55
C ARG A 116 1.05 6.00 7.65
N PRO A 117 1.81 6.94 7.07
CA PRO A 117 1.37 8.31 6.89
C PRO A 117 0.13 8.39 5.97
N PHE A 118 -0.66 9.45 6.10
CA PHE A 118 -1.73 9.71 5.15
C PHE A 118 -1.16 10.10 3.78
N GLY A 119 -1.55 9.38 2.74
CA GLY A 119 -1.31 9.69 1.34
C GLY A 119 -2.63 9.67 0.57
N ARG A 120 -2.77 10.45 -0.51
CA ARG A 120 -4.02 10.52 -1.27
C ARG A 120 -4.42 9.18 -1.88
N ASP A 121 -3.48 8.27 -2.07
CA ASP A 121 -3.71 6.94 -2.63
C ASP A 121 -4.68 6.09 -1.78
N VAL A 122 -4.69 6.29 -0.46
CA VAL A 122 -5.62 5.59 0.45
C VAL A 122 -7.09 5.99 0.27
N LEU A 123 -7.35 7.10 -0.43
CA LEU A 123 -8.70 7.60 -0.68
C LEU A 123 -9.43 6.86 -1.81
N ARG A 124 -8.76 5.97 -2.55
CA ARG A 124 -9.34 5.22 -3.68
C ARG A 124 -10.43 4.23 -3.25
N TRP A 125 -10.28 3.64 -2.08
CA TRP A 125 -11.06 2.47 -1.66
C TRP A 125 -11.66 2.67 -0.26
N ILE A 126 -12.40 3.75 -0.07
CA ILE A 126 -13.01 4.03 1.23
C ILE A 126 -14.22 3.12 1.40
N SER A 127 -14.16 2.23 2.37
CA SER A 127 -15.21 1.25 2.68
C SER A 127 -16.23 1.83 3.64
N THR A 128 -15.77 2.54 4.67
CA THR A 128 -16.60 3.08 5.76
C THR A 128 -16.10 4.47 6.15
N CYS A 129 -17.00 5.35 6.58
CA CYS A 129 -16.63 6.61 7.23
C CYS A 129 -17.61 7.00 8.32
N GLY A 130 -17.23 7.92 9.20
CA GLY A 130 -18.10 8.30 10.29
C GLY A 130 -17.49 9.24 11.32
N LEU A 131 -18.14 9.29 12.48
CA LEU A 131 -17.69 10.02 13.65
C LEU A 131 -17.45 9.05 14.81
N LYS A 132 -16.34 9.23 15.50
CA LYS A 132 -16.08 8.61 16.81
C LYS A 132 -16.25 9.67 17.88
N VAL A 133 -17.22 9.49 18.76
CA VAL A 133 -17.49 10.40 19.90
C VAL A 133 -16.92 9.78 21.16
N PHE A 134 -16.20 10.54 21.97
CA PHE A 134 -15.56 10.04 23.19
C PHE A 134 -15.45 11.10 24.27
N GLY A 135 -15.25 10.64 25.51
CA GLY A 135 -15.05 11.48 26.68
C GLY A 135 -14.30 10.73 27.78
N SER A 136 -13.88 11.43 28.83
CA SER A 136 -13.17 10.81 29.96
C SER A 136 -14.09 9.95 30.86
N ALA A 137 -15.41 10.12 30.73
CA ALA A 137 -16.44 9.31 31.38
C ALA A 137 -17.51 8.87 30.37
N GLY A 138 -18.19 7.77 30.68
CA GLY A 138 -19.35 7.31 29.90
C GLY A 138 -20.47 8.34 29.93
N PHE A 139 -21.06 8.66 28.78
CA PHE A 139 -22.22 9.54 28.67
C PHE A 139 -23.12 9.12 27.51
N SER A 140 -24.40 9.47 27.60
CA SER A 140 -25.35 9.34 26.50
C SER A 140 -25.73 10.72 26.00
N GLY A 141 -25.81 10.88 24.69
CA GLY A 141 -26.05 12.16 24.06
C GLY A 141 -26.79 12.04 22.74
N ARG A 142 -27.11 13.19 22.18
CA ARG A 142 -27.67 13.32 20.84
C ARG A 142 -26.80 14.26 20.04
N LEU A 143 -26.33 13.80 18.88
CA LEU A 143 -25.52 14.59 17.96
C LEU A 143 -26.35 14.94 16.73
N MET A 144 -26.36 16.21 16.34
CA MET A 144 -26.76 16.64 15.00
C MET A 144 -25.53 16.58 14.09
N ILE A 145 -25.67 15.92 12.96
CA ILE A 145 -24.64 15.76 11.94
C ILE A 145 -25.18 16.42 10.68
N GLY A 146 -24.44 17.38 10.10
CA GLY A 146 -24.77 18.01 8.82
C GLY A 146 -24.44 17.11 7.63
N ASP A 147 -24.62 17.64 6.43
CA ASP A 147 -24.24 16.93 5.22
C ASP A 147 -22.71 16.86 5.10
N LEU A 148 -22.20 15.68 4.71
CA LEU A 148 -20.79 15.54 4.34
C LEU A 148 -20.55 16.25 3.01
N GLN A 149 -19.75 17.31 3.02
CA GLN A 149 -19.45 18.12 1.85
C GLN A 149 -18.02 17.90 1.39
N PHE A 150 -17.85 17.82 0.08
CA PHE A 150 -16.54 17.77 -0.54
C PHE A 150 -16.37 18.97 -1.45
N SER A 151 -15.17 19.56 -1.42
CA SER A 151 -14.77 20.53 -2.44
C SER A 151 -13.64 19.95 -3.27
N ALA A 152 -13.82 19.99 -4.59
CA ALA A 152 -12.70 19.88 -5.51
C ALA A 152 -11.68 20.98 -5.16
N GLY A 153 -10.40 20.72 -5.39
CA GLY A 153 -9.41 21.78 -5.38
C GLY A 153 -9.79 22.88 -6.38
N THR A 154 -9.25 24.08 -6.19
CA THR A 154 -9.28 25.11 -7.25
C THR A 154 -8.62 24.63 -8.54
N GLU A 155 -7.73 23.65 -8.41
CA GLU A 155 -7.30 22.73 -9.45
C GLU A 155 -8.29 21.56 -9.39
N GLY A 156 -9.07 21.31 -10.45
CA GLY A 156 -10.18 20.35 -10.44
C GLY A 156 -9.78 18.89 -10.11
N PRO A 157 -10.60 17.88 -10.43
CA PRO A 157 -10.25 16.46 -10.25
C PRO A 157 -9.02 16.00 -11.06
N THR A 158 -8.32 16.92 -11.71
CA THR A 158 -7.00 16.75 -12.28
C THR A 158 -6.04 16.26 -11.23
N GLU A 159 -5.74 14.96 -11.29
CA GLU A 159 -4.38 14.46 -11.15
C GLU A 159 -3.40 15.61 -11.44
N GLY A 160 -2.78 16.14 -10.38
CA GLY A 160 -1.84 17.25 -10.51
C GLY A 160 -0.73 16.92 -11.52
N PRO A 161 0.13 17.89 -11.88
CA PRO A 161 1.31 17.55 -12.67
C PRO A 161 2.01 16.37 -12.00
N LEU A 162 2.40 15.36 -12.79
CA LEU A 162 3.27 14.31 -12.27
C LEU A 162 4.53 15.02 -11.75
N GLU A 163 4.88 14.76 -10.51
CA GLU A 163 6.02 15.38 -9.84
C GLU A 163 6.79 14.29 -9.10
N ILE A 164 8.10 14.27 -9.28
CA ILE A 164 8.98 13.38 -8.54
C ILE A 164 9.49 14.10 -7.29
N TYR A 165 9.41 13.44 -6.15
CA TYR A 165 9.86 13.99 -4.87
C TYR A 165 10.44 12.88 -3.97
N ASP A 166 10.99 13.26 -2.81
CA ASP A 166 11.64 12.35 -1.85
C ASP A 166 12.67 11.42 -2.52
N VAL A 167 13.52 12.00 -3.37
CA VAL A 167 14.55 11.25 -4.11
C VAL A 167 15.69 10.86 -3.17
N GLU A 168 15.95 9.56 -3.05
CA GLU A 168 16.99 8.98 -2.20
C GLU A 168 17.92 8.07 -3.00
N TYR A 169 19.23 8.32 -2.90
CA TYR A 169 20.29 7.48 -3.45
C TYR A 169 21.65 7.89 -2.88
N ASP A 170 22.61 6.97 -2.90
CA ASP A 170 24.00 7.28 -2.54
C ASP A 170 24.72 8.02 -3.67
N ARG A 171 25.29 9.18 -3.36
CA ARG A 171 26.04 10.00 -4.34
C ARG A 171 27.37 9.39 -4.75
N THR A 172 27.88 8.42 -3.98
CA THR A 172 29.13 7.72 -4.25
C THR A 172 28.92 6.24 -4.05
N VAL A 173 29.11 5.46 -5.11
CA VAL A 173 28.93 4.00 -5.10
C VAL A 173 30.19 3.31 -5.63
N VAL A 174 30.26 2.00 -5.48
CA VAL A 174 31.37 1.20 -6.02
C VAL A 174 30.86 0.39 -7.20
N ALA A 175 31.65 0.30 -8.28
CA ALA A 175 31.33 -0.54 -9.43
C ALA A 175 31.06 -1.99 -8.98
N ASP A 176 30.16 -2.65 -9.70
CA ASP A 176 29.67 -4.01 -9.46
C ASP A 176 28.90 -4.21 -8.14
N ARG A 177 28.48 -3.14 -7.47
CA ARG A 177 27.55 -3.18 -6.34
C ARG A 177 26.18 -2.64 -6.74
N VAL A 178 25.13 -3.28 -6.22
CA VAL A 178 23.75 -2.80 -6.42
C VAL A 178 23.54 -1.56 -5.56
N GLN A 179 22.98 -0.52 -6.16
CA GLN A 179 22.49 0.69 -5.54
C GLN A 179 20.98 0.78 -5.78
N ALA A 180 20.22 1.01 -4.71
CA ALA A 180 18.83 1.43 -4.82
C ALA A 180 18.76 2.93 -5.08
N VAL A 181 17.94 3.33 -6.05
CA VAL A 181 17.48 4.71 -6.22
C VAL A 181 15.98 4.69 -6.00
N SER A 182 15.50 5.38 -4.97
CA SER A 182 14.09 5.46 -4.63
C SER A 182 13.58 6.90 -4.76
N PHE A 183 12.29 7.03 -5.08
CA PHE A 183 11.58 8.31 -5.13
C PHE A 183 10.07 8.09 -5.09
N ARG A 184 9.32 9.16 -4.86
CA ARG A 184 7.85 9.16 -4.90
C ARG A 184 7.34 9.95 -6.09
N VAL A 185 6.10 9.65 -6.49
CA VAL A 185 5.44 10.30 -7.63
C VAL A 185 4.10 10.85 -7.17
N ALA A 186 3.96 12.18 -7.19
CA ALA A 186 2.71 12.86 -6.90
C ALA A 186 1.86 12.95 -8.17
N GLY A 187 0.57 13.19 -8.00
CA GLY A 187 -0.34 13.38 -9.13
C GLY A 187 -0.61 12.10 -9.93
N PHE A 188 -0.28 10.91 -9.42
CA PHE A 188 -0.68 9.63 -10.00
C PHE A 188 -1.79 8.99 -9.16
N SER A 189 -2.89 8.62 -9.81
CA SER A 189 -4.02 7.94 -9.17
C SER A 189 -4.38 6.62 -9.88
N GLY A 190 -3.49 6.07 -10.70
CA GLY A 190 -3.74 4.78 -11.34
C GLY A 190 -3.43 3.59 -10.42
N ASN A 191 -3.49 2.40 -10.99
CA ASN A 191 -2.88 1.19 -10.47
C ASN A 191 -1.37 1.20 -10.76
N ALA A 192 -0.53 1.23 -9.73
CA ALA A 192 0.93 1.21 -9.87
C ALA A 192 1.46 -0.13 -10.42
N PHE A 193 0.67 -1.20 -10.37
CA PHE A 193 1.04 -2.54 -10.82
C PHE A 193 0.62 -2.84 -12.27
N ASP A 194 -0.23 -1.99 -12.85
CA ASP A 194 -0.62 -2.11 -14.27
C ASP A 194 0.36 -1.31 -15.13
N SER A 195 1.20 -2.01 -15.90
CA SER A 195 2.20 -1.40 -16.79
C SER A 195 1.58 -0.58 -17.94
N SER A 196 0.28 -0.70 -18.20
CA SER A 196 -0.45 0.18 -19.11
C SER A 196 -0.88 1.49 -18.46
N GLU A 197 -1.02 1.51 -17.13
CA GLU A 197 -1.33 2.70 -16.35
C GLU A 197 -0.06 3.42 -15.87
N MET A 198 1.01 2.69 -15.55
CA MET A 198 2.23 3.27 -15.01
C MET A 198 3.49 2.52 -15.45
N GLN A 199 4.45 3.26 -16.01
CA GLN A 199 5.79 2.77 -16.36
C GLN A 199 6.83 3.71 -15.79
N VAL A 200 7.83 3.14 -15.14
CA VAL A 200 8.93 3.88 -14.54
C VAL A 200 10.24 3.31 -15.02
N HIS A 201 11.10 4.15 -15.58
CA HIS A 201 12.46 3.81 -15.96
C HIS A 201 13.42 4.84 -15.40
N LEU A 202 14.55 4.39 -14.85
CA LEU A 202 15.67 5.27 -14.54
C LEU A 202 16.71 5.15 -15.65
N MET A 203 17.15 6.30 -16.13
CA MET A 203 18.21 6.44 -17.10
C MET A 203 19.48 6.92 -16.39
N PHE A 204 20.56 6.16 -16.55
CA PHE A 204 21.88 6.47 -16.02
C PHE A 204 22.79 6.82 -17.18
N LYS A 205 23.22 8.07 -17.31
CA LYS A 205 24.02 8.55 -18.43
C LYS A 205 25.42 8.94 -17.98
N GLY A 206 26.43 8.20 -18.45
CA GLY A 206 27.84 8.44 -18.14
C GLY A 206 28.77 7.98 -19.26
N ASN A 207 30.05 7.77 -18.93
CA ASN A 207 31.05 7.14 -19.79
C ASN A 207 31.32 5.74 -19.21
N PRO A 208 31.01 4.62 -19.90
CA PRO A 208 31.02 4.45 -21.36
C PRO A 208 29.68 4.63 -22.10
N GLY A 209 28.56 4.86 -21.43
CA GLY A 209 27.28 4.94 -22.14
C GLY A 209 26.08 5.29 -21.27
N SER A 210 24.90 4.94 -21.78
CA SER A 210 23.63 5.11 -21.07
C SER A 210 22.99 3.76 -20.78
N GLU A 211 22.47 3.60 -19.57
CA GLU A 211 21.78 2.40 -19.12
C GLU A 211 20.33 2.78 -18.74
N SER A 212 19.37 1.90 -19.06
CA SER A 212 17.98 2.03 -18.64
C SER A 212 17.65 0.90 -17.68
N VAL A 213 17.15 1.24 -16.49
CA VAL A 213 16.79 0.30 -15.44
C VAL A 213 15.30 0.46 -15.15
N PRO A 214 14.49 -0.60 -15.23
CA PRO A 214 13.08 -0.51 -14.85
C PRO A 214 12.94 -0.22 -13.36
N GLY A 215 12.03 0.69 -13.02
CA GLY A 215 11.58 0.92 -11.66
C GLY A 215 10.44 -0.02 -11.30
N PHE A 216 10.32 -0.35 -10.03
CA PHE A 216 9.24 -1.14 -9.45
C PHE A 216 8.68 -0.44 -8.21
N PHE A 217 7.43 -0.72 -7.89
CA PHE A 217 6.73 -0.13 -6.76
C PHE A 217 7.03 -0.90 -5.48
N VAL A 218 7.34 -0.19 -4.40
CA VAL A 218 7.71 -0.75 -3.10
C VAL A 218 6.77 -0.19 -2.04
N GLN A 219 6.25 -1.09 -1.20
CA GLN A 219 5.49 -0.77 0.01
C GLN A 219 6.10 -1.55 1.16
N ASP A 220 6.60 -0.84 2.17
CA ASP A 220 7.21 -1.45 3.34
C ASP A 220 6.16 -1.81 4.39
N PHE A 221 6.37 -2.95 5.04
CA PHE A 221 5.52 -3.48 6.11
C PHE A 221 6.33 -3.77 7.36
N ILE A 222 5.69 -3.65 8.51
CA ILE A 222 6.22 -4.11 9.80
C ILE A 222 5.25 -5.08 10.46
N SER A 223 5.78 -6.19 10.96
CA SER A 223 5.05 -7.11 11.82
C SER A 223 4.86 -6.49 13.21
N THR A 224 3.63 -6.16 13.58
CA THR A 224 3.26 -5.56 14.87
C THR A 224 2.29 -6.47 15.63
N VAL A 225 2.57 -6.74 16.91
CA VAL A 225 1.64 -7.43 17.81
C VAL A 225 0.86 -6.38 18.59
N TYR A 226 -0.46 -6.33 18.41
CA TYR A 226 -1.31 -5.40 19.15
C TYR A 226 -1.71 -5.97 20.52
N PRO A 227 -1.81 -5.13 21.57
CA PRO A 227 -2.34 -5.57 22.85
C PRO A 227 -3.74 -6.16 22.68
N GLY A 228 -3.90 -7.44 23.02
CA GLY A 228 -5.18 -8.16 22.90
C GLY A 228 -5.32 -9.00 21.63
N THR A 229 -4.40 -8.92 20.66
CA THR A 229 -4.29 -9.89 19.57
C THR A 229 -3.28 -10.97 19.93
N ARG A 230 -3.48 -12.20 19.43
CA ARG A 230 -2.52 -13.31 19.60
C ARG A 230 -1.47 -13.32 18.49
N ASP A 231 -1.86 -12.89 17.31
CA ASP A 231 -1.05 -12.98 16.11
C ASP A 231 -0.49 -11.61 15.74
N ALA A 232 0.70 -11.61 15.15
CA ALA A 232 1.31 -10.42 14.60
C ALA A 232 0.58 -10.03 13.31
N MET A 233 0.31 -8.75 13.14
CA MET A 233 -0.31 -8.19 11.94
C MET A 233 0.75 -7.41 11.16
N LEU A 234 0.81 -7.63 9.84
CA LEU A 234 1.58 -6.77 8.95
C LEU A 234 0.89 -5.42 8.84
N CYS A 235 1.62 -4.35 9.14
CA CYS A 235 1.14 -2.99 9.06
C CYS A 235 2.06 -2.21 8.12
N GLU A 236 1.48 -1.46 7.20
CA GLU A 236 2.24 -0.56 6.33
C GLU A 236 3.01 0.47 7.17
N LEU A 237 4.31 0.58 6.90
CA LEU A 237 5.24 1.40 7.66
C LEU A 237 5.33 2.81 7.09
N GLU A 238 5.59 2.91 5.79
CA GLU A 238 5.89 4.15 5.09
C GLU A 238 4.90 4.39 3.93
N LEU A 239 4.96 5.59 3.35
CA LEU A 239 4.30 5.81 2.07
C LEU A 239 5.04 5.00 1.01
N PRO A 240 4.30 4.37 0.08
CA PRO A 240 4.92 3.61 -0.98
C PRO A 240 5.78 4.52 -1.86
N HIS A 241 6.75 3.90 -2.52
CA HIS A 241 7.70 4.60 -3.38
C HIS A 241 8.07 3.75 -4.59
N TRP A 242 8.64 4.38 -5.61
CA TRP A 242 9.27 3.70 -6.73
C TRP A 242 10.73 3.48 -6.42
N GLN A 243 11.27 2.33 -6.81
CA GLN A 243 12.66 1.98 -6.64
C GLN A 243 13.21 1.36 -7.92
N ALA A 244 14.45 1.66 -8.27
CA ALA A 244 15.22 0.89 -9.25
C ALA A 244 16.55 0.45 -8.64
N ASN A 245 16.91 -0.79 -8.92
CA ASN A 245 18.17 -1.40 -8.48
C ASN A 245 19.19 -1.36 -9.61
N TRP A 246 20.13 -0.44 -9.53
CA TRP A 246 21.16 -0.24 -10.54
C TRP A 246 22.50 -0.83 -10.09
N LYS A 247 23.19 -1.54 -10.99
CA LYS A 247 24.52 -2.12 -10.75
C LYS A 247 25.51 -1.55 -11.78
N PRO A 248 26.20 -0.44 -11.50
CA PRO A 248 27.16 0.13 -12.44
C PRO A 248 28.33 -0.82 -12.68
N THR A 249 28.68 -1.08 -13.93
CA THR A 249 29.84 -1.94 -14.27
C THR A 249 31.12 -1.16 -14.55
N ALA A 250 31.05 0.16 -14.69
CA ALA A 250 32.20 1.01 -15.01
C ALA A 250 32.31 2.21 -14.05
N PRO A 251 33.52 2.57 -13.60
CA PRO A 251 33.72 3.77 -12.80
C PRO A 251 33.54 5.03 -13.64
N GLY A 252 33.02 6.10 -13.03
CA GLY A 252 32.75 7.37 -13.71
C GLY A 252 31.67 8.19 -13.02
N GLU A 253 31.34 9.33 -13.60
CA GLU A 253 30.18 10.13 -13.20
C GLU A 253 28.98 9.78 -14.07
N TYR A 254 27.83 9.58 -13.44
CA TYR A 254 26.57 9.27 -14.10
C TYR A 254 25.53 10.30 -13.68
N GLU A 255 24.82 10.86 -14.67
CA GLU A 255 23.59 11.62 -14.45
C GLU A 255 22.42 10.64 -14.34
N ILE A 256 21.57 10.85 -13.34
CA ILE A 256 20.37 10.04 -13.10
C ILE A 256 19.16 10.87 -13.51
N SER A 257 18.29 10.31 -14.34
CA SER A 257 16.97 10.87 -14.63
C SER A 257 15.90 9.78 -14.58
N ALA A 258 14.72 10.09 -14.08
CA ALA A 258 13.56 9.21 -14.19
C ALA A 258 12.72 9.59 -15.40
N ASP A 259 12.23 8.59 -16.12
CA ASP A 259 11.27 8.68 -17.20
C ASP A 259 10.03 7.90 -16.77
N ILE A 260 8.94 8.64 -16.56
CA ILE A 260 7.71 8.13 -15.97
C ILE A 260 6.57 8.38 -16.93
N GLN A 261 5.86 7.31 -17.30
CA GLN A 261 4.66 7.36 -18.11
C GLN A 261 3.47 6.90 -17.25
N ALA A 262 2.52 7.79 -16.98
CA ALA A 262 1.27 7.49 -16.30
C ALA A 262 0.08 7.70 -17.25
N GLY A 263 -0.41 6.62 -17.84
CA GLY A 263 -1.40 6.67 -18.92
C GLY A 263 -0.91 7.51 -20.10
N TYR A 264 -1.56 8.65 -20.34
CA TYR A 264 -1.20 9.61 -21.41
C TYR A 264 -0.18 10.68 -20.97
N ARG A 265 0.12 10.76 -19.67
CA ARG A 265 1.05 11.74 -19.12
C ARG A 265 2.44 11.13 -19.09
N ARG A 266 3.45 11.93 -19.43
CA ARG A 266 4.85 11.52 -19.34
C ARG A 266 5.69 12.66 -18.80
N ILE A 267 6.54 12.36 -17.84
CA ILE A 267 7.56 13.28 -17.35
C ILE A 267 8.93 12.63 -17.48
N SER A 268 9.93 13.45 -17.75
CA SER A 268 11.33 13.06 -17.65
C SER A 268 12.06 14.11 -16.83
N GLU A 269 12.59 13.72 -15.68
CA GLU A 269 13.16 14.64 -14.71
C GLU A 269 14.54 14.17 -14.27
N ARG A 270 15.47 15.13 -14.14
CA ARG A 270 16.81 14.86 -13.62
C ARG A 270 16.75 14.73 -12.10
N LEU A 271 17.10 13.56 -11.60
CA LEU A 271 17.16 13.24 -10.17
C LEU A 271 18.47 13.72 -9.52
N GLY A 272 19.57 13.67 -10.28
CA GLY A 272 20.86 14.19 -9.83
C GLY A 272 22.05 13.50 -10.51
N SER A 273 23.13 13.28 -9.78
CA SER A 273 24.33 12.58 -10.27
C SER A 273 24.95 11.70 -9.19
N VAL A 274 25.60 10.62 -9.64
CA VAL A 274 26.32 9.65 -8.81
C VAL A 274 27.73 9.42 -9.35
N THR A 275 28.69 9.31 -8.44
CA THR A 275 30.08 8.97 -8.75
C THR A 275 30.32 7.50 -8.45
N VAL A 276 30.67 6.73 -9.47
CA VAL A 276 31.02 5.31 -9.37
C VAL A 276 32.53 5.19 -9.22
N LEU A 277 32.97 4.65 -8.10
CA LEU A 277 34.36 4.33 -7.81
C LEU A 277 34.74 2.97 -8.41
N PRO A 278 36.01 2.74 -8.78
CA PRO A 278 36.48 1.44 -9.22
C PRO A 278 36.24 0.38 -8.13
N SER A 279 35.84 -0.83 -8.53
CA SER A 279 35.88 -1.97 -7.63
C SER A 279 37.34 -2.26 -7.27
N THR A 280 37.69 -2.22 -5.98
CA THR A 280 39.07 -2.41 -5.51
C THR A 280 39.55 -3.87 -5.60
N GLY A 281 38.78 -4.76 -6.23
CA GLY A 281 39.12 -6.19 -6.36
C GLY A 281 39.07 -6.98 -5.04
N GLU A 282 39.04 -6.29 -3.89
CA GLU A 282 38.85 -6.85 -2.55
C GLU A 282 37.42 -6.62 -2.04
N SER A 283 36.42 -6.77 -2.91
CA SER A 283 35.08 -7.04 -2.40
C SER A 283 35.10 -8.42 -1.75
N LYS A 284 35.43 -8.47 -0.45
CA LYS A 284 34.85 -9.51 0.40
C LYS A 284 33.34 -9.50 0.05
N PRO A 285 32.76 -10.65 -0.33
CA PRO A 285 31.33 -10.75 -0.55
C PRO A 285 30.65 -10.05 0.63
N ILE A 286 29.69 -9.17 0.34
CA ILE A 286 28.88 -8.58 1.39
C ILE A 286 28.26 -9.77 2.15
N GLU A 287 28.64 -9.97 3.41
CA GLU A 287 28.06 -11.02 4.28
C GLU A 287 26.58 -10.78 4.60
N SER A 288 25.96 -9.76 4.00
CA SER A 288 24.55 -9.41 4.12
C SER A 288 23.96 -9.00 2.77
N ALA A 289 23.92 -9.96 1.87
CA ALA A 289 22.86 -10.21 0.87
C ALA A 289 23.49 -11.23 -0.06
N GLN A 290 23.10 -12.50 0.08
CA GLN A 290 23.51 -13.56 -0.84
C GLN A 290 23.16 -13.14 -2.27
N THR A 291 24.12 -12.53 -2.96
CA THR A 291 24.07 -12.40 -4.41
C THR A 291 24.44 -13.77 -4.92
N VAL A 292 23.44 -14.64 -5.01
CA VAL A 292 23.53 -15.82 -5.86
C VAL A 292 23.83 -15.28 -7.25
N GLU A 293 25.04 -15.53 -7.75
CA GLU A 293 25.27 -15.43 -9.19
C GLU A 293 24.13 -16.22 -9.84
N PRO A 294 23.40 -15.68 -10.84
CA PRO A 294 22.61 -16.53 -11.70
C PRO A 294 23.62 -17.36 -12.49
N ALA A 295 24.11 -18.42 -11.85
CA ALA A 295 24.57 -19.59 -12.55
C ALA A 295 23.48 -19.83 -13.60
N ARG A 296 23.92 -20.03 -14.84
CA ARG A 296 23.11 -20.73 -15.83
C ARG A 296 22.21 -21.70 -15.11
N ILE A 297 20.92 -21.65 -15.38
CA ILE A 297 19.93 -22.62 -14.91
C ILE A 297 20.24 -23.96 -15.60
N ASP A 298 21.41 -24.50 -15.31
CA ASP A 298 21.79 -25.87 -15.52
C ASP A 298 21.41 -26.55 -14.20
N ARG A 299 20.13 -26.93 -14.13
CA ARG A 299 19.55 -28.00 -13.29
C ARG A 299 20.49 -28.57 -12.21
N PHE A 300 20.61 -27.89 -11.06
CA PHE A 300 21.18 -28.49 -9.86
C PHE A 300 20.07 -28.84 -8.88
N LEU A 301 19.63 -30.09 -8.95
CA LEU A 301 18.96 -30.75 -7.84
C LEU A 301 19.84 -31.94 -7.46
N ASP A 302 20.88 -31.69 -6.66
CA ASP A 302 21.64 -32.76 -6.01
C ASP A 302 20.79 -33.30 -4.86
N ARG A 303 19.97 -34.31 -5.18
CA ARG A 303 19.01 -34.96 -4.27
C ARG A 303 19.66 -35.63 -3.06
N SER A 304 20.98 -35.77 -3.04
CA SER A 304 21.70 -36.43 -1.95
C SER A 304 21.88 -35.56 -0.70
N LYS A 305 21.46 -34.29 -0.74
CA LYS A 305 21.70 -33.30 0.34
C LYS A 305 20.42 -32.75 0.99
N ILE A 306 19.25 -33.31 0.68
CA ILE A 306 17.96 -32.86 1.22
C ILE A 306 17.49 -33.88 2.25
N ASP A 307 17.69 -33.56 3.53
CA ASP A 307 17.38 -34.48 4.65
C ASP A 307 15.92 -34.39 5.12
N ARG A 308 15.20 -33.29 4.80
CA ARG A 308 13.81 -33.08 5.21
C ARG A 308 13.02 -32.22 4.22
N LEU A 309 11.71 -32.49 4.11
CA LEU A 309 10.77 -31.80 3.22
C LEU A 309 9.48 -31.46 3.98
N VAL A 310 9.01 -30.22 3.90
CA VAL A 310 7.82 -29.72 4.61
C VAL A 310 6.87 -28.94 3.68
N GLU A 311 5.57 -28.94 4.00
CA GLU A 311 4.48 -28.27 3.25
C GLU A 311 3.52 -27.58 4.22
N TYR A 312 3.04 -26.38 3.87
CA TYR A 312 2.02 -25.66 4.64
C TYR A 312 0.61 -25.99 4.15
N ARG A 313 -0.21 -26.60 5.01
CA ARG A 313 -1.63 -26.86 4.72
C ARG A 313 -2.47 -26.59 5.96
N ASN A 314 -3.64 -25.97 5.74
CA ASN A 314 -4.64 -25.73 6.78
C ASN A 314 -4.08 -25.01 8.03
N GLY A 315 -3.20 -24.01 7.84
CA GLY A 315 -2.63 -23.24 8.93
C GLY A 315 -1.52 -23.96 9.73
N SER A 316 -0.91 -25.00 9.16
CA SER A 316 0.17 -25.74 9.82
C SER A 316 1.19 -26.29 8.82
N TRP A 317 2.47 -26.26 9.19
CA TRP A 317 3.55 -26.92 8.46
C TRP A 317 3.60 -28.40 8.83
N SER A 318 3.71 -29.27 7.83
CA SER A 318 3.74 -30.73 8.00
C SER A 318 4.75 -31.36 7.05
N ASP A 319 5.31 -32.52 7.41
CA ASP A 319 6.26 -33.21 6.53
C ASP A 319 5.56 -33.61 5.22
N ALA A 320 6.15 -33.21 4.09
CA ALA A 320 5.54 -33.34 2.78
C ALA A 320 5.76 -34.74 2.16
N VAL A 321 5.27 -35.79 2.82
CA VAL A 321 5.42 -37.18 2.35
C VAL A 321 4.16 -37.67 1.66
N ASN A 322 4.29 -38.26 0.46
CA ASN A 322 3.27 -39.17 -0.07
C ASN A 322 3.88 -40.58 -0.25
N GLU A 323 3.03 -41.60 -0.22
CA GLU A 323 3.39 -43.02 -0.28
C GLU A 323 4.04 -43.48 -1.61
N SER A 324 4.21 -42.60 -2.60
CA SER A 324 4.55 -42.95 -3.99
C SER A 324 5.95 -42.53 -4.47
N GLY A 325 6.78 -41.92 -3.62
CA GLY A 325 8.18 -41.66 -3.94
C GLY A 325 8.43 -40.58 -5.01
N GLN A 326 7.47 -39.70 -5.27
CA GLN A 326 7.66 -38.53 -6.14
C GLN A 326 8.42 -37.41 -5.40
N THR A 327 9.42 -36.81 -6.07
CA THR A 327 10.22 -35.70 -5.52
C THR A 327 9.44 -34.38 -5.62
N ARG A 328 9.49 -33.56 -4.57
CA ARG A 328 8.79 -32.26 -4.47
C ARG A 328 9.74 -31.19 -3.91
N TYR A 329 9.42 -29.93 -4.14
CA TYR A 329 10.20 -28.70 -3.88
C TYR A 329 9.44 -27.77 -2.93
N TRP A 330 10.09 -26.71 -2.44
CA TRP A 330 9.37 -25.59 -1.81
C TRP A 330 8.52 -24.90 -2.87
N HIS A 331 7.21 -24.98 -2.67
CA HIS A 331 6.25 -24.11 -3.35
C HIS A 331 5.70 -23.17 -2.30
N VAL A 332 6.06 -21.90 -2.39
CA VAL A 332 5.34 -20.85 -1.67
C VAL A 332 4.29 -20.37 -2.65
N PRO A 333 3.00 -20.70 -2.45
CA PRO A 333 1.94 -20.15 -3.27
C PRO A 333 1.85 -18.67 -2.91
N LEU A 334 2.70 -17.86 -3.51
CA LEU A 334 2.56 -16.40 -3.57
C LEU A 334 1.41 -16.04 -4.53
N ASP A 335 0.34 -16.85 -4.49
CA ASP A 335 -0.76 -16.87 -5.41
C ASP A 335 -1.93 -16.04 -4.88
N TRP A 336 -2.62 -15.48 -5.86
CA TRP A 336 -3.84 -14.69 -5.82
C TRP A 336 -4.99 -15.30 -5.00
N THR A 337 -5.86 -14.44 -4.47
CA THR A 337 -7.19 -14.83 -3.97
C THR A 337 -8.30 -14.28 -4.89
N PRO A 338 -9.40 -15.02 -5.13
CA PRO A 338 -10.58 -14.55 -5.88
C PRO A 338 -11.22 -13.25 -5.42
N ARG A 339 -10.85 -12.74 -4.24
CA ARG A 339 -11.34 -11.47 -3.71
C ARG A 339 -10.72 -10.25 -4.40
N TRP A 340 -9.62 -10.39 -5.14
CA TRP A 340 -8.79 -9.27 -5.63
C TRP A 340 -9.06 -8.84 -7.09
N GLY A 341 -10.00 -9.49 -7.79
CA GLY A 341 -10.26 -9.18 -9.20
C GLY A 341 -9.18 -9.77 -10.12
N SER A 342 -9.39 -9.72 -11.43
CA SER A 342 -8.54 -10.39 -12.43
C SER A 342 -7.13 -9.82 -12.52
N TYR A 343 -6.18 -10.68 -12.92
CA TYR A 343 -4.76 -10.40 -13.11
C TYR A 343 -4.48 -9.45 -14.28
N THR A 344 -3.72 -8.37 -14.05
CA THR A 344 -3.01 -7.59 -15.08
C THR A 344 -1.66 -7.13 -14.52
N GLY A 345 -0.58 -7.86 -14.80
CA GLY A 345 0.80 -7.47 -14.46
C GLY A 345 1.41 -8.21 -13.26
N ALA A 346 2.64 -7.84 -12.88
CA ALA A 346 3.41 -8.48 -11.81
C ALA A 346 2.63 -8.44 -10.49
N GLY A 347 2.03 -9.58 -10.14
CA GLY A 347 0.91 -9.70 -9.22
C GLY A 347 1.15 -9.20 -7.80
N GLU A 348 0.05 -8.77 -7.16
CA GLU A 348 -0.07 -8.65 -5.72
C GLU A 348 0.10 -10.05 -5.09
N PHE A 349 1.23 -10.30 -4.42
CA PHE A 349 1.47 -11.52 -3.64
C PHE A 349 0.90 -11.38 -2.23
N ASP A 350 0.44 -12.48 -1.61
CA ASP A 350 0.06 -12.48 -0.20
C ASP A 350 1.31 -12.26 0.67
N GLN A 351 1.47 -11.03 1.13
CA GLN A 351 2.62 -10.62 1.91
C GLN A 351 2.68 -11.27 3.29
N ALA A 352 1.56 -11.71 3.85
CA ALA A 352 1.57 -12.45 5.12
C ALA A 352 2.21 -13.83 4.93
N VAL A 353 1.93 -14.49 3.80
CA VAL A 353 2.57 -15.75 3.42
C VAL A 353 4.06 -15.53 3.12
N ALA A 354 4.41 -14.45 2.43
CA ALA A 354 5.81 -14.09 2.17
C ALA A 354 6.59 -13.83 3.48
N ASP A 355 6.04 -13.05 4.41
CA ASP A 355 6.64 -12.77 5.73
C ASP A 355 6.76 -14.02 6.61
N GLU A 356 5.76 -14.92 6.61
CA GLU A 356 5.87 -16.21 7.29
C GLU A 356 7.00 -17.07 6.71
N PHE A 357 7.12 -17.10 5.38
CA PHE A 357 8.19 -17.82 4.69
C PHE A 357 9.58 -17.25 5.00
N GLU A 358 9.74 -15.92 4.97
CA GLU A 358 11.01 -15.27 5.32
C GLU A 358 11.42 -15.51 6.78
N ARG A 359 10.47 -15.43 7.73
CA ARG A 359 10.75 -15.71 9.15
C ARG A 359 11.18 -17.15 9.36
N MET A 360 10.56 -18.08 8.65
CA MET A 360 10.95 -19.48 8.70
C MET A 360 12.37 -19.67 8.13
N LEU A 361 12.68 -19.12 6.95
CA LEU A 361 14.04 -19.12 6.40
C LEU A 361 15.09 -18.55 7.37
N ALA A 362 14.75 -17.48 8.09
CA ALA A 362 15.64 -16.86 9.07
C ALA A 362 15.79 -17.67 10.38
N SER A 363 14.79 -18.51 10.72
CA SER A 363 14.78 -19.34 11.93
C SER A 363 15.47 -20.69 11.75
N GLU A 364 15.62 -21.15 10.51
CA GLU A 364 16.30 -22.41 10.19
C GLU A 364 17.83 -22.21 10.23
N PRO A 365 18.60 -23.12 10.84
CA PRO A 365 20.05 -23.05 10.82
C PRO A 365 20.56 -23.15 9.39
N ALA A 366 21.50 -22.27 9.01
CA ALA A 366 22.09 -22.12 7.67
C ALA A 366 22.75 -23.38 7.07
N THR A 367 22.65 -24.52 7.73
CA THR A 367 23.09 -25.84 7.27
C THR A 367 22.08 -26.51 6.34
N GLU A 368 20.81 -26.11 6.33
CA GLU A 368 19.78 -26.69 5.46
C GLU A 368 19.44 -25.73 4.31
N SER A 369 20.06 -25.97 3.15
CA SER A 369 19.79 -25.23 1.91
C SER A 369 18.83 -26.05 1.06
N LEU A 370 17.56 -25.67 1.09
CA LEU A 370 16.56 -26.30 0.24
C LEU A 370 16.26 -25.40 -0.96
N PRO A 371 16.11 -25.96 -2.18
CA PRO A 371 15.84 -25.16 -3.36
C PRO A 371 14.42 -24.57 -3.32
N ILE A 372 14.32 -23.27 -3.56
CA ILE A 372 13.05 -22.56 -3.81
C ILE A 372 12.68 -22.75 -5.28
N LEU A 373 11.47 -23.22 -5.56
CA LEU A 373 10.93 -23.25 -6.91
C LEU A 373 9.91 -22.12 -7.06
N LEU A 374 10.22 -21.17 -7.94
CA LEU A 374 9.30 -20.13 -8.38
C LEU A 374 8.68 -20.60 -9.70
N PHE A 375 7.36 -20.57 -9.80
CA PHE A 375 6.66 -20.87 -11.05
C PHE A 375 6.38 -19.58 -11.81
N ASP A 376 6.47 -19.63 -13.13
CA ASP A 376 5.87 -18.64 -14.02
C ASP A 376 4.48 -19.11 -14.48
N GLU A 377 3.75 -18.17 -15.09
CA GLU A 377 2.34 -18.29 -15.52
C GLU A 377 2.09 -19.57 -16.35
N ASP A 378 3.03 -19.94 -17.23
CA ASP A 378 2.92 -21.10 -18.11
C ASP A 378 2.93 -22.44 -17.35
N VAL A 379 3.48 -22.50 -16.14
CA VAL A 379 3.54 -23.73 -15.33
C VAL A 379 2.33 -23.89 -14.41
N LEU A 380 1.67 -22.79 -14.03
CA LEU A 380 0.48 -22.81 -13.19
C LEU A 380 -0.79 -23.16 -13.99
N ASP A 381 -0.89 -22.70 -15.24
CA ASP A 381 -2.04 -22.98 -16.11
C ASP A 381 -2.15 -24.48 -16.48
N ASP A 382 -1.01 -25.20 -16.55
CA ASP A 382 -0.97 -26.63 -16.87
C ASP A 382 -1.30 -27.55 -15.66
N GLN A 383 -1.45 -27.01 -14.44
CA GLN A 383 -1.77 -27.78 -13.23
C GLN A 383 -3.27 -27.95 -12.97
N GLY A 384 -4.15 -27.42 -13.83
CA GLY A 384 -5.58 -27.78 -13.85
C GLY A 384 -6.38 -27.30 -12.63
N THR A 385 -6.18 -26.06 -12.21
CA THR A 385 -7.01 -25.41 -11.19
C THR A 385 -8.35 -24.96 -11.80
N TYR A 386 -9.37 -25.81 -11.66
CA TYR A 386 -10.79 -25.42 -11.77
C TYR A 386 -11.37 -25.08 -10.40
#